data_AF-A0A9W7M3B1-F1
#
_entry.id   AF-A0A9W7M3B1-F1
#
_cell.length_a   1.000
_cell.length_b   1.000
_cell.length_c   1.000
_cell.angle_alpha   90.00
_cell.angle_beta   90.00
_cell.angle_gamma   90.00
#
_symmetry.space_group_name_H-M   'P 1'
#
loop_
_entity.id
_entity.type
_entity.pdbx_description
1 polymer ?
#
loop_
_entity_poly.entity_id
_entity_poly.type
_entity_poly.pdbx_seq_one_letter_code
_entity_poly.pdbx_strand_id
1 'polypeptide(L)'
;MNVLQNLQEMVPVNVVPTVTNDYMSQNQTNSQPGEFNNGGADVTDILIKLEADDESKVNFSDFAGLDGERITLGRYSFPHSLRPIVTKIVYAYGDVSTSSKMNQNIVETVYIIFCASIKEMSDLRLEQVTEDRILKWRDAIKDALRINFKVDFAMKHLKKIASAYIGLIERQKLNNVASRISDLETELSAEKQKHAKICERSKVFMDATEEFNSKPVGSVMFPTLPTLKC
;
A
#
# COMPACT_ATOMS: atom_id res chain seq x y z
N MET A 1 1.60 31.02 66.03
CA MET A 1 1.54 29.61 65.58
C MET A 1 0.36 29.48 64.61
N ASN A 2 0.50 28.61 63.60
CA ASN A 2 -0.19 28.52 62.28
C ASN A 2 0.58 29.30 61.21
N VAL A 3 1.36 28.69 60.30
CA VAL A 3 1.16 27.59 59.32
C VAL A 3 0.31 28.05 58.13
N LEU A 4 1.00 28.37 57.03
CA LEU A 4 0.77 28.02 55.61
C LEU A 4 1.41 29.11 54.73
N GLN A 5 2.57 28.80 54.16
CA GLN A 5 3.26 29.65 53.18
C GLN A 5 3.16 28.94 51.82
N ASN A 6 2.38 29.53 50.92
CA ASN A 6 2.35 29.22 49.49
C ASN A 6 3.68 29.64 48.87
N LEU A 7 4.28 28.75 48.07
CA LEU A 7 5.15 29.14 46.97
C LEU A 7 4.98 28.15 45.83
N GLN A 8 4.99 28.74 44.64
CA GLN A 8 4.46 28.31 43.37
C GLN A 8 5.66 28.09 42.44
N GLU A 9 5.67 27.00 41.67
CA GLU A 9 6.43 26.74 40.41
C GLU A 9 6.24 25.24 40.08
N MET A 10 6.12 24.72 38.85
CA MET A 10 5.96 25.20 37.47
C MET A 10 5.94 23.92 36.61
N VAL A 11 4.99 23.70 35.67
CA VAL A 11 5.17 23.08 34.32
C VAL A 11 3.84 23.20 33.55
N PRO A 12 3.79 23.76 32.33
CA PRO A 12 2.58 23.79 31.50
C PRO A 12 2.45 22.58 30.56
N VAL A 13 1.21 22.11 30.43
CA VAL A 13 0.71 21.08 29.52
C VAL A 13 0.67 21.62 28.08
N ASN A 14 1.23 20.88 27.14
CA ASN A 14 1.28 21.26 25.74
C ASN A 14 -0.03 20.89 25.01
N VAL A 15 -0.56 21.86 24.28
CA VAL A 15 -1.81 21.83 23.50
C VAL A 15 -1.50 21.33 22.08
N VAL A 16 -2.27 20.39 21.56
CA VAL A 16 -2.29 20.02 20.13
C VAL A 16 -3.55 20.63 19.50
N PRO A 17 -3.45 21.37 18.38
CA PRO A 17 -4.62 21.95 17.73
C PRO A 17 -5.30 20.95 16.79
N THR A 18 -6.61 20.93 16.89
CA THR A 18 -7.58 20.37 15.94
C THR A 18 -7.54 21.17 14.63
N VAL A 19 -7.36 20.46 13.50
CA VAL A 19 -7.77 20.97 12.17
C VAL A 19 -8.65 19.91 11.53
N THR A 20 -9.93 20.26 11.44
CA THR A 20 -10.99 19.63 10.66
C THR A 20 -10.63 19.56 9.19
N ASN A 21 -10.92 18.42 8.55
CA ASN A 21 -11.25 18.38 7.13
C ASN A 21 -12.42 17.41 6.93
N ASP A 22 -13.60 18.01 6.77
CA ASP A 22 -14.70 17.42 6.03
C ASP A 22 -14.25 17.17 4.59
N TYR A 23 -14.49 15.96 4.07
CA TYR A 23 -15.07 15.67 2.75
C TYR A 23 -14.92 14.18 2.47
N MET A 24 -16.08 13.55 2.27
CA MET A 24 -16.40 12.28 1.57
C MET A 24 -17.30 11.38 2.43
N SER A 25 -18.54 11.83 2.57
CA SER A 25 -19.67 10.96 2.91
C SER A 25 -20.19 10.36 1.60
N GLN A 26 -20.10 9.04 1.42
CA GLN A 26 -21.05 8.27 0.62
C GLN A 26 -21.27 6.87 1.20
N ASN A 27 -22.49 6.71 1.72
CA ASN A 27 -23.41 5.58 1.58
C ASN A 27 -22.97 4.18 2.01
N GLN A 28 -23.49 3.78 3.17
CA GLN A 28 -23.77 2.39 3.53
C GLN A 28 -24.87 1.82 2.62
N THR A 29 -24.57 0.72 1.96
CA THR A 29 -25.55 -0.30 1.61
C THR A 29 -24.99 -1.66 2.01
N ASN A 30 -25.68 -2.30 2.95
CA ASN A 30 -25.53 -3.72 3.29
C ASN A 30 -25.64 -4.58 2.03
N SER A 31 -24.61 -5.35 1.72
CA SER A 31 -24.66 -6.63 1.00
C SER A 31 -23.33 -7.37 1.20
N GLN A 32 -23.43 -8.70 1.29
CA GLN A 32 -22.43 -9.77 1.49
C GLN A 32 -20.95 -9.50 1.14
N PRO A 33 -20.00 -10.30 1.70
CA PRO A 33 -18.58 -10.17 1.40
C PRO A 33 -18.33 -10.49 -0.07
N GLY A 34 -18.28 -9.45 -0.89
CA GLY A 34 -17.76 -9.52 -2.25
C GLY A 34 -16.29 -9.86 -2.14
N GLU A 35 -15.91 -10.99 -2.72
CA GLU A 35 -14.53 -11.30 -3.04
C GLU A 35 -13.91 -10.09 -3.75
N PHE A 36 -13.03 -9.38 -3.04
CA PHE A 36 -12.13 -8.47 -3.71
C PHE A 36 -11.20 -9.34 -4.54
N ASN A 37 -11.36 -9.20 -5.85
CA ASN A 37 -10.52 -9.81 -6.86
C ASN A 37 -9.07 -9.85 -6.39
N ASN A 38 -8.58 -11.08 -6.23
CA ASN A 38 -7.20 -11.39 -5.94
C ASN A 38 -6.39 -11.08 -7.21
N GLY A 39 -6.25 -9.79 -7.54
CA GLY A 39 -5.24 -9.29 -8.47
C GLY A 39 -3.88 -9.29 -7.79
N GLY A 40 -3.53 -10.42 -7.17
CA GLY A 40 -2.21 -10.66 -6.61
C GLY A 40 -1.24 -10.90 -7.75
N ALA A 41 -0.86 -9.85 -8.47
CA ALA A 41 0.52 -9.81 -8.93
C ALA A 41 1.34 -9.89 -7.64
N ASP A 42 2.01 -11.02 -7.43
CA ASP A 42 2.92 -11.18 -6.31
C ASP A 42 3.85 -9.95 -6.31
N VAL A 43 4.07 -9.32 -5.17
CA VAL A 43 4.89 -8.10 -5.09
C VAL A 43 6.30 -8.33 -5.66
N THR A 44 6.74 -9.59 -5.68
CA THR A 44 7.96 -10.05 -6.33
C THR A 44 7.91 -9.97 -7.87
N ASP A 45 6.72 -10.10 -8.47
CA ASP A 45 6.48 -10.13 -9.92
C ASP A 45 6.90 -8.83 -10.60
N ILE A 46 6.61 -7.66 -9.99
CA ILE A 46 7.02 -6.36 -10.56
C ILE A 46 8.53 -6.25 -10.66
N LEU A 47 9.26 -6.71 -9.62
CA LEU A 47 10.71 -6.64 -9.62
C LEU A 47 11.31 -7.64 -10.63
N ILE A 48 10.71 -8.83 -10.75
CA ILE A 48 11.08 -9.81 -11.78
C ILE A 48 10.88 -9.22 -13.18
N LYS A 49 9.71 -8.61 -13.43
CA LYS A 49 9.39 -7.92 -14.70
C LYS A 49 10.36 -6.79 -15.00
N LEU A 50 10.88 -6.07 -14.00
CA LEU A 50 11.89 -5.03 -14.24
C LEU A 50 13.19 -5.59 -14.81
N GLU A 51 13.62 -6.78 -14.37
CA GLU A 51 14.85 -7.41 -14.86
C GLU A 51 14.64 -8.14 -16.20
N ALA A 52 13.43 -8.64 -16.48
CA ALA A 52 13.10 -9.40 -17.69
C ALA A 52 13.44 -8.66 -19.00
N ASP A 53 14.21 -9.29 -19.88
CA ASP A 53 14.61 -8.72 -21.19
C ASP A 53 13.54 -8.96 -22.27
N ASP A 54 12.32 -8.52 -22.00
CA ASP A 54 11.20 -8.65 -22.93
C ASP A 54 11.29 -7.63 -24.07
N GLU A 55 10.63 -7.92 -25.19
CA GLU A 55 10.47 -6.95 -26.27
C GLU A 55 9.77 -5.68 -25.77
N SER A 56 10.29 -4.55 -26.20
CA SER A 56 9.77 -3.23 -25.82
C SER A 56 8.35 -3.04 -26.36
N LYS A 57 7.44 -2.59 -25.50
CA LYS A 57 6.07 -2.25 -25.89
C LYS A 57 5.83 -0.74 -25.94
N VAL A 58 6.85 0.06 -25.63
CA VAL A 58 6.70 1.53 -25.56
C VAL A 58 6.75 2.16 -26.95
N ASN A 59 5.83 3.07 -27.19
CA ASN A 59 5.70 3.83 -28.42
C ASN A 59 5.72 5.34 -28.13
N PHE A 60 5.97 6.11 -29.19
CA PHE A 60 5.94 7.57 -29.12
C PHE A 60 4.58 8.11 -28.65
N SER A 61 3.48 7.46 -29.04
CA SER A 61 2.11 7.82 -28.66
C SER A 61 1.80 7.61 -27.17
N ASP A 62 2.64 6.89 -26.43
CA ASP A 62 2.38 6.57 -25.03
C ASP A 62 2.73 7.74 -24.08
N PHE A 63 3.26 8.82 -24.64
CA PHE A 63 3.62 10.04 -23.93
C PHE A 63 2.91 11.25 -24.52
N ALA A 64 2.33 12.07 -23.64
CA ALA A 64 1.65 13.30 -24.02
C ALA A 64 2.65 14.43 -24.32
N GLY A 65 2.26 15.35 -25.21
CA GLY A 65 2.98 16.59 -25.48
C GLY A 65 4.31 16.40 -26.21
N LEU A 66 4.42 15.35 -27.03
CA LEU A 66 5.56 15.13 -27.92
C LEU A 66 5.34 15.68 -29.34
N ASP A 67 4.11 16.13 -29.63
CA ASP A 67 3.74 16.85 -30.84
C ASP A 67 4.11 18.35 -30.77
N GLY A 68 4.10 19.01 -31.92
CA GLY A 68 4.28 20.47 -32.02
C GLY A 68 5.72 20.93 -32.24
N GLU A 69 6.05 22.09 -31.68
CA GLU A 69 7.33 22.78 -31.88
C GLU A 69 8.51 21.96 -31.37
N ARG A 70 9.58 21.92 -32.17
CA ARG A 70 10.81 21.21 -31.84
C ARG A 70 11.97 22.19 -31.70
N ILE A 71 12.91 21.83 -30.83
CA ILE A 71 14.16 22.53 -30.63
C ILE A 71 15.33 21.63 -30.99
N THR A 72 16.39 22.23 -31.52
CA THR A 72 17.63 21.48 -31.81
C THR A 72 18.57 21.59 -30.61
N LEU A 73 18.98 20.45 -30.06
CA LEU A 73 20.00 20.34 -29.03
C LEU A 73 21.09 19.39 -29.52
N GLY A 74 22.26 19.96 -29.84
CA GLY A 74 23.35 19.21 -30.45
C GLY A 74 22.95 18.66 -31.82
N ARG A 75 22.93 17.34 -31.96
CA ARG A 75 22.63 16.64 -33.22
C ARG A 75 21.15 16.30 -33.40
N TYR A 76 20.33 16.52 -32.38
CA TYR A 76 18.99 15.96 -32.28
C TYR A 76 17.94 17.05 -32.19
N SER A 77 16.78 16.79 -32.76
CA SER A 77 15.59 17.61 -32.65
C SER A 77 14.65 17.02 -31.61
N PHE A 78 14.33 17.78 -30.56
CA PHE A 78 13.46 17.35 -29.46
C PHE A 78 12.16 18.17 -29.43
N PRO A 79 11.02 17.58 -29.06
CA PRO A 79 9.83 18.35 -28.68
C PRO A 79 10.18 19.39 -27.61
N HIS A 80 9.64 20.61 -27.74
CA HIS A 80 9.95 21.73 -26.83
C HIS A 80 9.67 21.38 -25.35
N SER A 81 8.64 20.56 -25.10
CA SER A 81 8.26 20.05 -23.79
C SER A 81 9.37 19.29 -23.06
N LEU A 82 10.32 18.69 -23.80
CA LEU A 82 11.42 17.90 -23.25
C LEU A 82 12.70 18.72 -23.01
N ARG A 83 12.76 19.97 -23.47
CA ARG A 83 13.92 20.86 -23.28
C ARG A 83 14.47 20.85 -21.86
N PRO A 84 13.65 20.99 -20.79
CA PRO A 84 14.18 21.04 -19.44
C PRO A 84 14.83 19.73 -19.01
N ILE A 85 14.30 18.59 -19.48
CA ILE A 85 14.80 17.26 -19.13
C ILE A 85 16.12 16.97 -19.84
N VAL A 86 16.19 17.19 -21.16
CA VAL A 86 17.43 17.00 -21.93
C VAL A 86 18.55 17.86 -21.35
N THR A 87 18.24 19.13 -21.03
CA THR A 87 19.21 20.06 -20.42
C THR A 87 19.74 19.54 -19.08
N LYS A 88 18.85 19.04 -18.20
CA LYS A 88 19.25 18.46 -16.90
C LYS A 88 20.12 17.22 -17.07
N ILE A 89 19.76 16.33 -18.00
CA ILE A 89 20.52 15.10 -18.27
C ILE A 89 21.92 15.46 -18.79
N VAL A 90 22.01 16.34 -19.79
CA VAL A 90 23.30 16.76 -20.36
C VAL A 90 24.15 17.46 -19.31
N TYR A 91 23.55 18.30 -18.46
CA TYR A 91 24.28 18.95 -17.37
C TYR A 91 24.84 17.96 -16.34
N ALA A 92 24.05 16.95 -15.95
CA ALA A 92 24.44 16.01 -14.89
C ALA A 92 25.33 14.85 -15.38
N TYR A 93 25.13 14.40 -16.62
CA TYR A 93 25.72 13.15 -17.14
C TYR A 93 26.44 13.32 -18.48
N GLY A 94 26.42 14.52 -19.08
CA GLY A 94 26.88 14.75 -20.44
C GLY A 94 25.93 14.18 -21.50
N ASP A 95 26.37 14.15 -22.76
CA ASP A 95 25.61 13.52 -23.83
C ASP A 95 25.67 11.98 -23.69
N VAL A 96 24.58 11.44 -23.15
CA VAL A 96 24.40 9.99 -22.89
C VAL A 96 24.36 9.15 -24.17
N SER A 97 24.14 9.76 -25.34
CA SER A 97 24.03 9.08 -26.63
C SER A 97 25.35 8.85 -27.36
N THR A 98 26.45 9.42 -26.86
CA THR A 98 27.77 9.46 -27.52
C THR A 98 28.36 8.10 -27.88
N SER A 99 28.00 7.05 -27.15
CA SER A 99 28.50 5.69 -27.37
C SER A 99 27.65 4.87 -28.35
N SER A 100 26.51 5.39 -28.80
CA SER A 100 25.65 4.70 -29.76
C SER A 100 26.26 4.69 -31.15
N LYS A 101 26.16 3.54 -31.83
CA LYS A 101 26.56 3.36 -33.24
C LYS A 101 25.37 3.27 -34.19
N MET A 102 24.16 3.49 -33.67
CA MET A 102 22.93 3.39 -34.44
C MET A 102 22.73 4.61 -35.36
N ASN A 103 21.86 4.44 -36.36
CA ASN A 103 21.46 5.54 -37.23
C ASN A 103 20.85 6.70 -36.41
N GLN A 104 21.16 7.93 -36.81
CA GLN A 104 20.74 9.14 -36.10
C GLN A 104 19.22 9.23 -35.86
N ASN A 105 18.39 8.78 -36.80
CA ASN A 105 16.92 8.79 -36.65
C ASN A 105 16.45 7.82 -35.54
N ILE A 106 17.09 6.65 -35.45
CA ILE A 106 16.82 5.66 -34.40
C ILE A 106 17.25 6.24 -33.06
N VAL A 107 18.47 6.79 -33.01
CA VAL A 107 19.02 7.41 -31.79
C VAL A 107 18.13 8.55 -31.30
N GLU A 108 17.67 9.42 -32.20
CA GLU A 108 16.77 10.53 -31.85
C GLU A 108 15.45 10.02 -31.27
N THR A 109 14.84 9.02 -31.91
CA THR A 109 13.55 8.44 -31.46
C THR A 109 13.68 7.85 -30.06
N VAL A 110 14.70 7.03 -29.83
CA VAL A 110 14.95 6.42 -28.51
C VAL A 110 15.27 7.49 -27.46
N TYR A 111 16.02 8.53 -27.82
CA TYR A 111 16.33 9.61 -26.88
C TYR A 111 15.07 10.40 -26.50
N ILE A 112 14.17 10.67 -27.44
CA ILE A 112 12.90 11.34 -27.14
C ILE A 112 12.05 10.50 -26.18
N ILE A 113 11.87 9.20 -26.47
CA ILE A 113 11.11 8.28 -25.62
C ILE A 113 11.72 8.15 -24.21
N PHE A 114 13.04 8.07 -24.13
CA PHE A 114 13.77 8.10 -22.86
C PHE A 114 13.51 9.39 -22.08
N CYS A 115 13.67 10.56 -22.71
CA CYS A 115 13.43 11.85 -22.05
C CYS A 115 11.96 12.04 -21.66
N ALA A 116 11.01 11.56 -22.46
CA ALA A 116 9.60 11.57 -22.13
C ALA A 116 9.29 10.72 -20.90
N SER A 117 9.95 9.56 -20.76
CA SER A 117 9.84 8.73 -19.56
C SER A 117 10.38 9.42 -18.32
N ILE A 118 11.57 10.03 -18.40
CA ILE A 118 12.13 10.79 -17.27
C ILE A 118 11.25 11.99 -16.90
N LYS A 119 10.67 12.67 -17.91
CA LYS A 119 9.70 13.75 -17.67
C LYS A 119 8.50 13.25 -16.88
N GLU A 120 7.86 12.18 -17.36
CA GLU A 120 6.66 11.64 -16.71
C GLU A 120 6.97 11.14 -15.29
N MET A 121 8.12 10.50 -15.06
CA MET A 121 8.58 10.17 -13.70
C MET A 121 8.70 11.41 -12.80
N SER A 122 9.19 12.54 -13.35
CA SER A 122 9.40 13.77 -12.58
C SER A 122 8.12 14.56 -12.28
N ASP A 123 7.08 14.35 -13.08
CA ASP A 123 5.80 15.06 -12.95
C ASP A 123 4.81 14.33 -12.02
N LEU A 124 5.01 13.03 -11.78
CA LEU A 124 4.10 12.21 -10.98
C LEU A 124 4.51 12.11 -9.52
N ARG A 125 3.50 12.06 -8.65
CA ARG A 125 3.66 11.60 -7.26
C ARG A 125 3.54 10.08 -7.17
N LEU A 126 4.06 9.51 -6.08
CA LEU A 126 4.04 8.06 -5.85
C LEU A 126 2.63 7.46 -5.91
N GLU A 127 1.62 8.19 -5.42
CA GLU A 127 0.23 7.73 -5.40
C GLU A 127 -0.41 7.65 -6.79
N GLN A 128 0.20 8.28 -7.80
CA GLN A 128 -0.24 8.25 -9.20
C GLN A 128 0.54 7.23 -10.03
N VAL A 129 1.54 6.58 -9.44
CA VAL A 129 2.32 5.52 -10.09
C VAL A 129 1.48 4.25 -10.15
N THR A 130 1.53 3.58 -11.29
CA THR A 130 0.91 2.26 -11.51
C THR A 130 1.96 1.30 -12.05
N GLU A 131 1.69 0.00 -11.97
CA GLU A 131 2.56 -1.03 -12.57
C GLU A 131 2.78 -0.77 -14.07
N ASP A 132 1.71 -0.48 -14.83
CA ASP A 132 1.82 -0.18 -16.27
C ASP A 132 2.77 0.98 -16.57
N ARG A 133 2.76 2.04 -15.75
CA ARG A 133 3.69 3.16 -15.89
C ARG A 133 5.12 2.72 -15.62
N ILE A 134 5.36 1.93 -14.58
CA ILE A 134 6.68 1.39 -14.24
C ILE A 134 7.22 0.55 -15.41
N LEU A 135 6.40 -0.32 -16.00
CA LEU A 135 6.78 -1.17 -17.13
C LEU A 135 7.01 -0.36 -18.41
N LYS A 136 6.17 0.65 -18.68
CA LYS A 136 6.38 1.60 -19.79
C LYS A 136 7.73 2.30 -19.68
N TRP A 137 8.06 2.79 -18.49
CA TRP A 137 9.34 3.46 -18.24
C TRP A 137 10.54 2.52 -18.33
N ARG A 138 10.39 1.29 -17.84
CA ARG A 138 11.39 0.22 -17.97
C ARG A 138 11.75 0.03 -19.43
N ASP A 139 10.75 -0.10 -20.30
CA ASP A 139 10.94 -0.37 -21.73
C ASP A 139 11.73 0.77 -22.40
N ALA A 140 11.35 2.02 -22.15
CA ALA A 140 12.06 3.18 -22.65
C ALA A 140 13.53 3.24 -22.20
N ILE A 141 13.81 2.90 -20.94
CA ILE A 141 15.17 2.86 -20.41
C ILE A 141 15.96 1.70 -21.01
N LYS A 142 15.34 0.52 -21.16
CA LYS A 142 15.97 -0.65 -21.77
C LYS A 142 16.30 -0.42 -23.24
N ASP A 143 15.43 0.23 -24.00
CA ASP A 143 15.72 0.58 -25.39
C ASP A 143 16.93 1.51 -25.51
N ALA A 144 17.04 2.50 -24.63
CA ALA A 144 18.22 3.36 -24.54
C ALA A 144 19.49 2.55 -24.19
N LEU A 145 19.43 1.64 -23.22
CA LEU A 145 20.55 0.76 -22.87
C LEU A 145 20.96 -0.15 -24.04
N ARG A 146 20.00 -0.74 -24.77
CA ARG A 146 20.22 -1.63 -25.92
C ARG A 146 21.00 -0.93 -27.04
N ILE A 147 20.78 0.37 -27.24
CA ILE A 147 21.54 1.16 -28.21
C ILE A 147 22.81 1.81 -27.63
N ASN A 148 23.26 1.35 -26.46
CA ASN A 148 24.46 1.78 -25.74
C ASN A 148 24.42 3.22 -25.22
N PHE A 149 23.25 3.72 -24.80
CA PHE A 149 23.20 4.96 -24.01
C PHE A 149 23.74 4.73 -22.61
N LYS A 150 24.43 5.74 -22.07
CA LYS A 150 24.93 5.72 -20.68
C LYS A 150 23.84 6.14 -19.69
N VAL A 151 22.82 5.29 -19.51
CA VAL A 151 21.60 5.60 -18.74
C VAL A 151 21.34 4.66 -17.55
N ASP A 152 22.36 3.96 -17.06
CA ASP A 152 22.26 3.08 -15.89
C ASP A 152 21.69 3.78 -14.65
N PHE A 153 21.95 5.10 -14.52
CA PHE A 153 21.40 5.93 -13.45
C PHE A 153 19.86 5.93 -13.45
N ALA A 154 19.23 5.92 -14.63
CA ALA A 154 17.79 5.93 -14.78
C ALA A 154 17.19 4.58 -14.37
N MET A 155 17.81 3.46 -14.78
CA MET A 155 17.39 2.14 -14.35
C MET A 155 17.51 1.97 -12.83
N LYS A 156 18.62 2.46 -12.24
CA LYS A 156 18.80 2.47 -10.79
C LYS A 156 17.72 3.29 -10.07
N HIS A 157 17.29 4.40 -10.65
CA HIS A 157 16.22 5.24 -10.10
C HIS A 157 14.85 4.56 -10.23
N LEU A 158 14.55 3.97 -11.39
CA LEU A 158 13.30 3.23 -11.62
C LEU A 158 13.12 2.09 -10.62
N LYS A 159 14.20 1.34 -10.31
CA LYS A 159 14.16 0.29 -9.27
C LYS A 159 13.74 0.85 -7.90
N LYS A 160 14.20 2.05 -7.53
CA LYS A 160 13.78 2.72 -6.29
C LYS A 160 12.31 3.13 -6.32
N ILE A 161 11.82 3.64 -7.44
CA ILE A 161 10.39 3.98 -7.62
C ILE A 161 9.54 2.72 -7.45
N ALA A 162 9.91 1.61 -8.10
CA ALA A 162 9.19 0.35 -7.98
C ALA A 162 9.18 -0.19 -6.55
N SER A 163 10.30 -0.13 -5.83
CA SER A 163 10.33 -0.49 -4.41
C SER A 163 9.42 0.40 -3.55
N ALA A 164 9.36 1.71 -3.84
CA ALA A 164 8.46 2.62 -3.13
C ALA A 164 6.99 2.32 -3.42
N TYR A 165 6.65 2.02 -4.67
CA TYR A 165 5.30 1.62 -5.09
C TYR A 165 4.85 0.34 -4.40
N ILE A 166 5.71 -0.68 -4.37
CA ILE A 166 5.51 -1.91 -3.61
C ILE A 166 5.27 -1.61 -2.12
N GLY A 167 6.10 -0.76 -1.52
CA GLY A 167 5.96 -0.37 -0.12
C GLY A 167 4.63 0.32 0.19
N LEU A 168 4.06 1.08 -0.77
CA LEU A 168 2.74 1.67 -0.65
C LEU A 168 1.64 0.61 -0.62
N ILE A 169 1.69 -0.36 -1.54
CA ILE A 169 0.73 -1.49 -1.60
C ILE A 169 0.77 -2.30 -0.30
N GLU A 170 1.97 -2.69 0.13
CA GLU A 170 2.12 -3.51 1.35
C GLU A 170 1.67 -2.77 2.60
N ARG A 171 1.89 -1.45 2.68
CA ARG A 171 1.35 -0.63 3.77
C ARG A 171 -0.19 -0.62 3.79
N GLN A 172 -0.83 -0.53 2.63
CA GLN A 172 -2.29 -0.57 2.54
C GLN A 172 -2.84 -1.92 3.01
N LYS A 173 -2.22 -3.03 2.57
CA LYS A 173 -2.59 -4.38 3.04
C LYS A 173 -2.43 -4.50 4.56
N LEU A 174 -1.30 -4.04 5.10
CA LEU A 174 -1.04 -4.08 6.54
C LEU A 174 -2.08 -3.28 7.33
N ASN A 175 -2.42 -2.08 6.87
CA ASN A 175 -3.44 -1.24 7.51
C ASN A 175 -4.82 -1.90 7.48
N ASN A 176 -5.19 -2.56 6.37
CA ASN A 176 -6.45 -3.29 6.25
C ASN A 176 -6.52 -4.46 7.25
N VAL A 177 -5.46 -5.26 7.33
CA VAL A 177 -5.35 -6.37 8.30
C VAL A 177 -5.40 -5.84 9.74
N ALA A 178 -4.68 -4.76 10.04
CA ALA A 178 -4.69 -4.14 11.37
C ALA A 178 -6.10 -3.65 11.76
N SER A 179 -6.83 -3.02 10.83
CA SER A 179 -8.23 -2.63 11.05
C SER A 179 -9.09 -3.85 11.37
N ARG A 180 -8.95 -4.92 10.60
CA ARG A 180 -9.73 -6.15 10.80
C ARG A 180 -9.43 -6.83 12.14
N ILE A 181 -8.17 -6.81 12.59
CA ILE A 181 -7.79 -7.29 13.91
C ILE A 181 -8.50 -6.47 14.99
N SER A 182 -8.44 -5.14 14.91
CA SER A 182 -9.08 -4.26 15.89
C SER A 182 -10.60 -4.48 15.98
N ASP A 183 -11.27 -4.71 14.85
CA ASP A 183 -12.70 -5.00 14.81
C ASP A 183 -13.01 -6.33 15.53
N LEU A 184 -12.26 -7.38 15.19
CA LEU A 184 -12.43 -8.71 15.78
C LEU A 184 -12.12 -8.74 17.28
N GLU A 185 -11.12 -7.99 17.74
CA GLU A 185 -10.81 -7.84 19.17
C GLU A 185 -11.97 -7.19 19.93
N THR A 186 -12.61 -6.20 19.32
CA THR A 186 -13.79 -5.52 19.88
C THR A 186 -14.98 -6.48 19.98
N GLU A 187 -15.26 -7.24 18.91
CA GLU A 187 -16.32 -8.26 18.89
C GLU A 187 -16.05 -9.36 19.94
N LEU A 188 -14.81 -9.86 20.02
CA LEU A 188 -14.42 -10.88 21.00
C LEU A 188 -14.61 -10.39 22.44
N SER A 189 -14.29 -9.13 22.72
CA SER A 189 -14.51 -8.52 24.04
C SER A 189 -16.00 -8.49 24.39
N ALA A 190 -16.85 -8.08 23.44
CA ALA A 190 -18.30 -8.07 23.63
C ALA A 190 -18.86 -9.47 23.88
N GLU A 191 -18.43 -10.48 23.13
CA GLU A 191 -18.85 -11.87 23.33
C GLU A 191 -18.36 -12.45 24.66
N LYS A 192 -17.13 -12.16 25.08
CA LYS A 192 -16.63 -12.53 26.41
C LYS A 192 -17.49 -11.93 27.53
N GLN A 193 -17.92 -10.68 27.39
CA GLN A 193 -18.81 -10.04 28.37
C GLN A 193 -20.20 -10.70 28.40
N LYS A 194 -20.77 -11.02 27.23
CA LYS A 194 -22.04 -11.76 27.13
C LYS A 194 -21.93 -13.14 27.77
N HIS A 195 -20.87 -13.88 27.47
CA HIS A 195 -20.58 -15.19 28.05
C HIS A 195 -20.51 -15.13 29.57
N ALA A 196 -19.78 -14.16 30.14
CA ALA A 196 -19.69 -13.99 31.59
C ALA A 196 -21.07 -13.76 32.25
N LYS A 197 -21.92 -12.92 31.64
CA LYS A 197 -23.29 -12.67 32.12
C LYS A 197 -24.17 -13.91 32.06
N ILE A 198 -24.07 -14.70 30.97
CA ILE A 198 -24.82 -15.95 30.81
C ILE A 198 -24.35 -16.97 31.84
N CYS A 199 -23.05 -17.13 32.03
CA CYS A 199 -22.48 -18.07 32.99
C CYS A 199 -22.96 -17.77 34.41
N GLU A 200 -22.91 -16.51 34.84
CA GLU A 200 -23.37 -16.08 36.16
C GLU A 200 -24.87 -16.35 36.35
N ARG A 201 -25.70 -15.96 35.36
CA ARG A 201 -27.16 -16.18 35.42
C ARG A 201 -27.51 -17.66 35.44
N SER A 202 -26.78 -18.48 34.69
CA SER A 202 -27.08 -19.90 34.51
C SER A 202 -26.59 -20.78 35.65
N LYS A 203 -25.72 -20.28 36.54
CA LYS A 203 -25.06 -21.05 37.59
C LYS A 203 -26.02 -21.92 38.40
N VAL A 204 -27.08 -21.33 38.95
CA VAL A 204 -28.08 -22.05 39.77
C VAL A 204 -28.82 -23.15 39.00
N PHE A 205 -29.02 -22.97 37.69
CA PHE A 205 -29.67 -23.98 36.85
C PHE A 205 -28.70 -25.10 36.46
N MET A 206 -27.42 -24.77 36.28
CA MET A 206 -26.36 -25.76 36.04
C MET A 206 -26.14 -26.63 37.28
N ASP A 207 -26.08 -26.02 38.47
CA ASP A 207 -25.96 -26.73 39.75
C ASP A 207 -27.16 -27.69 39.97
N ALA A 208 -28.39 -27.22 39.70
CA ALA A 208 -29.59 -28.06 39.75
C ALA A 208 -29.54 -29.19 38.71
N THR A 209 -29.01 -28.93 37.51
CA THR A 209 -28.84 -29.97 36.47
C THR A 209 -27.90 -31.08 36.95
N GLU A 210 -26.82 -30.72 37.63
CA GLU A 210 -25.85 -31.68 38.17
C GLU A 210 -26.47 -32.58 39.27
N GLU A 211 -27.38 -32.04 40.08
CA GLU A 211 -28.09 -32.81 41.12
C GLU A 211 -28.86 -34.01 40.55
N PHE A 212 -29.50 -33.83 39.39
CA PHE A 212 -30.28 -34.85 38.69
C PHE A 212 -29.51 -35.59 37.60
N ASN A 213 -28.28 -35.18 37.29
CA ASN A 213 -27.51 -35.81 36.23
C ASN A 213 -27.27 -37.29 36.55
N SER A 214 -27.60 -38.17 35.61
CA SER A 214 -27.54 -39.64 35.77
C SER A 214 -28.38 -40.23 36.91
N LYS A 215 -29.37 -39.48 37.44
CA LYS A 215 -30.30 -39.96 38.48
C LYS A 215 -31.76 -39.82 38.00
N PRO A 216 -32.69 -40.69 38.45
CA PRO A 216 -34.12 -40.47 38.21
C PRO A 216 -34.58 -39.17 38.89
N VAL A 217 -35.40 -38.37 38.22
CA VAL A 217 -35.86 -37.07 38.73
C VAL A 217 -36.63 -37.19 40.07
N GLY A 218 -37.27 -38.33 40.32
CA GLY A 218 -37.94 -38.63 41.60
C GLY A 218 -37.02 -39.04 42.75
N SER A 219 -35.72 -39.28 42.51
CA SER A 219 -34.78 -39.79 43.53
C SER A 219 -34.51 -38.81 44.68
N VAL A 220 -34.62 -37.51 44.42
CA VAL A 220 -34.49 -36.46 45.44
C VAL A 220 -35.78 -36.29 46.24
N MET A 221 -36.93 -36.66 45.66
CA MET A 221 -38.26 -36.55 46.28
C MET A 221 -38.55 -37.68 47.28
N PHE A 222 -37.99 -38.87 47.04
CA PHE A 222 -38.20 -40.04 47.88
C PHE A 222 -36.85 -40.56 48.39
N PRO A 223 -36.46 -40.25 49.64
CA PRO A 223 -35.22 -40.81 50.20
C PRO A 223 -35.32 -42.34 50.22
N THR A 224 -34.24 -43.01 49.80
CA THR A 224 -34.16 -44.48 49.79
C THR A 224 -34.45 -45.01 51.19
N LEU A 225 -35.56 -45.72 51.33
CA LEU A 225 -35.91 -46.43 52.56
C LEU A 225 -34.78 -47.39 52.92
N PRO A 226 -34.33 -47.43 54.20
CA PRO A 226 -33.30 -48.37 54.61
C PRO A 226 -33.78 -49.78 54.28
N THR A 227 -32.94 -50.53 53.58
CA THR A 227 -33.19 -51.94 53.29
C THR A 227 -33.38 -52.67 54.61
N LEU A 228 -34.62 -53.09 54.88
CA LEU A 228 -34.92 -54.06 55.91
C LEU A 228 -34.16 -55.34 55.56
N LYS A 229 -33.04 -55.57 56.25
CA LYS A 229 -32.38 -56.87 56.26
C LYS A 229 -33.30 -57.83 57.00
N CYS A 230 -34.01 -58.66 56.23
CA CYS A 230 -34.59 -59.89 56.75
C CYS A 230 -33.49 -60.88 57.10
#